data_AF-A0A7C1VDJ4-F1
#
_entry.id   AF-A0A7C1VDJ4-F1
#
_cell.length_a   1.000
_cell.length_b   1.000
_cell.length_c   1.000
_cell.angle_alpha   90.00
_cell.angle_beta   90.00
_cell.angle_gamma   90.00
#
_symmetry.space_group_name_H-M   'P 1'
#
loop_
_entity.id
_entity.type
_entity.pdbx_description
1 polymer ?
#
loop_
_entity_poly.entity_id
_entity_poly.type
_entity_poly.pdbx_seq_one_letter_code
_entity_poly.pdbx_strand_id
1 'polypeptide(L)'
;MLRYTTGNILSSDNQALVNTVNTVGVMGKGIALSFKNAFPIVDYEYQKAIKEGEIKVGRVQVIKTNLITPEYIINFPTKKHWRQPSKLGYIDSGLQDLVKAIQEYKINSISIPPLGCGNGKLPWQRVKPLMECYLEPLSMDVEILIFEPGFNDQQSVDYNKKVHLTPARAMLLYLMNEYQILGYSINLLVAQKLAYFLQRFGEPLNLQYEKGYYGPYAHRLFHLLKYLNGSFIRFKEENNNPGTINELPRGKPRSIRIISVVLQIFSHRSFLGLQRIS
;
A
#
# COMPACT_ATOMS: atom_id res chain seq x y z
N MET A 1 -18.98 14.45 -9.51
CA MET A 1 -18.04 15.58 -9.33
C MET A 1 -16.63 15.09 -9.60
N LEU A 2 -15.79 15.86 -10.29
CA LEU A 2 -14.39 15.50 -10.56
C LEU A 2 -13.44 16.20 -9.56
N ARG A 3 -12.58 15.42 -8.89
CA ARG A 3 -11.63 15.91 -7.88
C ARG A 3 -10.23 15.38 -8.13
N TYR A 4 -9.24 16.16 -7.71
CA TYR A 4 -7.84 15.78 -7.72
C TYR A 4 -7.35 15.42 -6.31
N THR A 5 -6.47 14.43 -6.22
CA THR A 5 -5.81 14.05 -4.98
C THR A 5 -4.41 13.49 -5.22
N THR A 6 -3.66 13.28 -4.14
CA THR A 6 -2.40 12.54 -4.13
C THR A 6 -2.49 11.44 -3.08
N GLY A 7 -1.80 10.31 -3.28
CA GLY A 7 -1.85 9.20 -2.33
C GLY A 7 -1.87 7.83 -2.98
N ASN A 8 -2.12 6.82 -2.16
CA ASN A 8 -2.25 5.45 -2.62
C ASN A 8 -3.67 5.21 -3.17
N ILE A 9 -3.81 4.95 -4.46
CA ILE A 9 -5.10 4.65 -5.07
C ILE A 9 -5.80 3.43 -4.46
N LEU A 10 -5.06 2.47 -3.91
CA LEU A 10 -5.61 1.28 -3.26
C LEU A 10 -6.31 1.59 -1.94
N SER A 11 -6.13 2.78 -1.36
CA SER A 11 -6.86 3.22 -0.17
C SER A 11 -8.10 4.05 -0.51
N SER A 12 -8.49 4.10 -1.78
CA SER A 12 -9.71 4.78 -2.18
C SER A 12 -10.95 3.94 -1.89
N ASP A 13 -11.97 4.58 -1.32
CA ASP A 13 -13.27 3.97 -1.03
C ASP A 13 -14.25 4.05 -2.22
N ASN A 14 -13.75 4.28 -3.43
CA ASN A 14 -14.58 4.35 -4.65
C ASN A 14 -14.99 2.95 -5.13
N GLN A 15 -16.17 2.86 -5.76
CA GLN A 15 -16.75 1.63 -6.26
C GLN A 15 -15.84 0.94 -7.29
N ALA A 16 -15.16 1.73 -8.13
CA ALA A 16 -14.20 1.23 -9.11
C ALA A 16 -12.81 1.84 -8.95
N LEU A 17 -11.76 1.02 -9.10
CA LEU A 17 -10.38 1.51 -9.19
C LEU A 17 -9.77 1.14 -10.54
N VAL A 18 -9.06 2.08 -11.15
CA VAL A 18 -8.35 1.85 -12.42
C VAL A 18 -6.92 1.39 -12.16
N ASN A 19 -6.55 0.26 -12.77
CA ASN A 19 -5.20 -0.30 -12.79
C ASN A 19 -4.56 -0.12 -14.16
N THR A 20 -3.38 0.49 -14.27
CA THR A 20 -2.70 0.61 -15.57
C THR A 20 -1.89 -0.64 -15.88
N VAL A 21 -2.22 -1.33 -16.97
CA VAL A 21 -1.58 -2.59 -17.38
C VAL A 21 -0.89 -2.49 -18.74
N ASN A 22 -0.22 -3.57 -19.15
CA ASN A 22 0.24 -3.77 -20.52
C ASN A 22 -0.59 -4.86 -21.21
N THR A 23 -0.27 -5.19 -22.47
CA THR A 23 -0.97 -6.24 -23.23
C THR A 23 -0.17 -7.55 -23.32
N VAL A 24 0.89 -7.71 -22.51
CA VAL A 24 1.76 -8.91 -22.52
C VAL A 24 1.78 -9.66 -21.18
N GLY A 25 0.86 -9.36 -20.26
CA GLY A 25 0.65 -10.15 -19.06
C GLY A 25 1.59 -9.84 -17.89
N VAL A 26 2.35 -8.74 -17.91
CA VAL A 26 3.38 -8.50 -16.88
C VAL A 26 2.96 -7.42 -15.88
N MET A 27 2.61 -7.79 -14.65
CA MET A 27 2.37 -6.85 -13.54
C MET A 27 3.57 -6.80 -12.56
N GLY A 28 4.75 -6.43 -13.06
CA GLY A 28 6.01 -6.58 -12.31
C GLY A 28 6.50 -5.34 -11.54
N LYS A 29 5.89 -4.16 -11.71
CA LYS A 29 6.33 -2.92 -11.03
C LYS A 29 5.24 -1.86 -10.98
N GLY A 30 5.41 -0.89 -10.07
CA GLY A 30 4.53 0.25 -9.88
C GLY A 30 3.10 -0.18 -9.54
N ILE A 31 2.13 0.64 -9.93
CA ILE A 31 0.70 0.42 -9.63
C ILE A 31 0.21 -0.98 -10.02
N ALA A 32 0.61 -1.52 -11.18
CA ALA A 32 0.19 -2.86 -11.61
C ALA A 32 0.58 -3.96 -10.62
N LEU A 33 1.80 -3.88 -10.06
CA LEU A 33 2.25 -4.82 -9.04
C LEU A 33 1.45 -4.66 -7.74
N SER A 34 1.17 -3.41 -7.33
CA SER A 34 0.37 -3.13 -6.13
C SER A 34 -1.05 -3.70 -6.26
N PHE A 35 -1.69 -3.58 -7.42
CA PHE A 35 -2.99 -4.21 -7.70
C PHE A 35 -2.93 -5.74 -7.72
N LYS A 36 -1.92 -6.33 -8.36
CA LYS A 36 -1.72 -7.80 -8.36
C LYS A 36 -1.61 -8.35 -6.92
N ASN A 37 -0.90 -7.65 -6.05
CA ASN A 37 -0.72 -8.07 -4.66
C ASN A 37 -1.98 -7.85 -3.82
N ALA A 38 -2.71 -6.75 -4.03
CA ALA A 38 -3.92 -6.42 -3.29
C ALA A 38 -5.14 -7.27 -3.71
N PHE A 39 -5.24 -7.61 -5.00
CA PHE A 39 -6.38 -8.30 -5.57
C PHE A 39 -5.93 -9.49 -6.43
N PRO A 40 -5.67 -10.67 -5.83
CA PRO A 40 -5.20 -11.85 -6.57
C PRO A 40 -6.14 -12.29 -7.71
N ILE A 41 -7.45 -12.09 -7.55
CA ILE A 41 -8.46 -12.37 -8.59
C ILE A 41 -8.22 -11.52 -9.85
N VAL A 42 -7.74 -10.29 -9.70
CA VAL A 42 -7.45 -9.39 -10.83
C VAL A 42 -6.30 -9.92 -11.67
N ASP A 43 -5.23 -10.42 -11.04
CA ASP A 43 -4.12 -11.04 -11.78
C ASP A 43 -4.60 -12.31 -12.49
N TYR A 44 -5.40 -13.16 -11.82
CA TYR A 44 -5.94 -14.37 -12.43
C TYR A 44 -6.76 -14.08 -13.71
N GLU A 45 -7.77 -13.22 -13.62
CA GLU A 45 -8.64 -12.85 -14.75
C GLU A 45 -7.87 -12.10 -15.84
N TYR A 46 -6.90 -11.28 -15.46
CA TYR A 46 -6.01 -10.61 -16.40
C TYR A 46 -5.14 -11.60 -17.19
N GLN A 47 -4.50 -12.57 -16.52
CA GLN A 47 -3.69 -13.59 -17.19
C GLN A 47 -4.53 -14.47 -18.13
N LYS A 48 -5.77 -14.79 -17.73
CA LYS A 48 -6.72 -15.52 -18.57
C LYS A 48 -7.01 -14.75 -19.87
N ALA A 49 -7.44 -13.49 -19.74
CA ALA A 49 -7.74 -12.64 -20.90
C ALA A 49 -6.50 -12.37 -21.79
N ILE A 50 -5.29 -12.38 -21.23
CA ILE A 50 -4.04 -12.30 -22.00
C ILE A 50 -3.85 -13.55 -22.87
N LYS A 51 -4.10 -14.74 -22.33
CA LYS A 51 -4.01 -16.01 -23.09
C LYS A 51 -5.05 -16.08 -24.20
N GLU A 52 -6.23 -15.51 -23.96
CA GLU A 52 -7.34 -15.44 -24.91
C GLU A 52 -7.16 -14.29 -25.94
N GLY A 53 -6.12 -13.46 -25.80
CA GLY A 53 -5.83 -12.36 -26.73
C GLY A 53 -6.83 -11.19 -26.66
N GLU A 54 -7.56 -11.07 -25.55
CA GLU A 54 -8.63 -10.10 -25.37
C GLU A 54 -8.11 -8.73 -24.94
N ILE A 55 -6.98 -8.70 -24.23
CA ILE A 55 -6.37 -7.45 -23.73
C ILE A 55 -5.66 -6.72 -24.86
N LYS A 56 -6.23 -5.58 -25.27
CA LYS A 56 -5.68 -4.71 -26.32
C LYS A 56 -5.71 -3.26 -25.86
N VAL A 57 -4.78 -2.47 -26.39
CA VAL A 57 -4.85 -1.01 -26.22
C VAL A 57 -6.17 -0.50 -26.80
N GLY A 58 -6.80 0.44 -26.08
CA GLY A 58 -8.09 0.99 -26.46
C GLY A 58 -9.28 0.15 -25.99
N ARG A 59 -9.03 -0.95 -25.25
CA ARG A 59 -10.07 -1.76 -24.63
C ARG A 59 -9.75 -1.98 -23.16
N VAL A 60 -10.60 -1.51 -22.27
CA VAL A 60 -10.48 -1.77 -20.83
C VAL A 60 -11.06 -3.15 -20.49
N GLN A 61 -10.53 -3.78 -19.44
CA GLN A 61 -11.09 -5.00 -18.89
C GLN A 61 -11.65 -4.69 -17.51
N VAL A 62 -12.96 -4.91 -17.33
CA VAL A 62 -13.65 -4.73 -16.05
C VAL A 62 -13.72 -6.08 -15.33
N ILE A 63 -13.24 -6.13 -14.10
CA ILE A 63 -13.25 -7.32 -13.24
C ILE A 63 -14.04 -7.02 -11.97
N LYS A 64 -15.00 -7.87 -11.63
CA LYS A 64 -15.73 -7.80 -10.36
C LYS A 64 -14.94 -8.48 -9.24
N THR A 65 -14.74 -7.80 -8.11
CA THR A 65 -13.88 -8.28 -7.00
C THR A 65 -14.60 -9.12 -5.96
N ASN A 66 -15.95 -9.14 -6.00
CA ASN A 66 -16.82 -9.66 -4.94
C ASN A 66 -16.64 -8.98 -3.56
N LEU A 67 -16.04 -7.79 -3.54
CA LEU A 67 -15.97 -6.92 -2.36
C LEU A 67 -17.08 -5.88 -2.42
N ILE A 68 -17.43 -5.30 -1.26
CA ILE A 68 -18.30 -4.12 -1.21
C ILE A 68 -17.59 -2.94 -1.88
N THR A 69 -16.32 -2.72 -1.52
CA THR A 69 -15.48 -1.67 -2.09
C THR A 69 -14.02 -2.16 -2.18
N PRO A 70 -13.33 -1.97 -3.32
CA PRO A 70 -13.94 -1.62 -4.61
C PRO A 70 -14.70 -2.82 -5.18
N GLU A 71 -15.90 -2.61 -5.71
CA GLU A 71 -16.68 -3.64 -6.40
C GLU A 71 -16.02 -4.03 -7.73
N TYR A 72 -15.41 -3.06 -8.40
CA TYR A 72 -14.79 -3.23 -9.72
C TYR A 72 -13.32 -2.81 -9.75
N ILE A 73 -12.53 -3.57 -10.49
CA ILE A 73 -11.18 -3.19 -10.89
C ILE A 73 -11.14 -3.11 -12.41
N ILE A 74 -10.71 -1.98 -12.94
CA ILE A 74 -10.66 -1.73 -14.38
C ILE A 74 -9.20 -1.74 -14.82
N ASN A 75 -8.78 -2.81 -15.49
CA ASN A 75 -7.47 -2.88 -16.11
C ASN A 75 -7.48 -2.02 -17.38
N PHE A 76 -6.70 -0.94 -17.38
CA PHE A 76 -6.54 0.01 -18.46
C PHE A 76 -5.20 -0.21 -19.18
N PRO A 77 -5.18 -0.75 -20.41
CA PRO A 77 -3.94 -1.01 -21.13
C PRO A 77 -3.26 0.27 -21.62
N THR A 78 -2.25 0.73 -20.89
CA THR A 78 -1.48 1.94 -21.25
C THR A 78 -0.24 1.63 -22.08
N LYS A 79 0.09 0.35 -22.28
CA LYS A 79 1.28 -0.10 -23.02
C LYS A 79 1.00 -1.38 -23.76
N LYS A 80 1.67 -1.59 -24.91
CA LYS A 80 1.74 -2.92 -25.54
C LYS A 80 2.70 -3.81 -24.76
N HIS A 81 4.00 -3.51 -24.83
CA HIS A 81 5.02 -4.20 -24.05
C HIS A 81 5.47 -3.35 -22.86
N TRP A 82 5.70 -3.97 -21.70
CA TRP A 82 6.12 -3.28 -20.47
C TRP A 82 7.45 -2.47 -20.59
N ARG A 83 8.33 -2.84 -21.52
CA ARG A 83 9.63 -2.18 -21.78
C ARG A 83 9.49 -0.89 -22.59
N GLN A 84 8.42 -0.76 -23.37
CA GLN A 84 8.19 0.40 -24.23
C GLN A 84 7.47 1.53 -23.46
N PRO A 85 7.65 2.80 -23.85
CA PRO A 85 6.86 3.89 -23.29
C PRO A 85 5.38 3.77 -23.68
N SER A 86 4.53 4.51 -22.97
CA SER A 86 3.13 4.69 -23.33
C SER A 86 3.02 5.70 -24.49
N LYS A 87 1.83 5.83 -25.08
CA LYS A 87 1.52 6.78 -26.16
C LYS A 87 0.20 7.47 -25.86
N LEU A 88 0.06 8.75 -26.21
CA LEU A 88 -1.19 9.49 -25.99
C LEU A 88 -2.38 8.81 -26.67
N GLY A 89 -2.22 8.27 -27.88
CA GLY A 89 -3.29 7.52 -28.56
C GLY A 89 -3.76 6.26 -27.83
N TYR A 90 -2.93 5.70 -26.93
CA TYR A 90 -3.33 4.57 -26.08
C TYR A 90 -4.24 5.03 -24.95
N ILE A 91 -3.97 6.23 -24.43
CA ILE A 91 -4.76 6.85 -23.37
C ILE A 91 -6.08 7.36 -23.93
N ASP A 92 -6.05 8.02 -25.09
CA ASP A 92 -7.24 8.53 -25.78
C ASP A 92 -8.26 7.41 -26.08
N SER A 93 -7.83 6.37 -26.80
CA SER A 93 -8.70 5.22 -27.09
C SER A 93 -9.16 4.47 -25.84
N GLY A 94 -8.30 4.35 -24.83
CA GLY A 94 -8.67 3.70 -23.57
C GLY A 94 -9.66 4.52 -22.74
N LEU A 95 -9.60 5.86 -22.79
CA LEU A 95 -10.55 6.74 -22.10
C LEU A 95 -11.94 6.67 -22.74
N GLN A 96 -12.01 6.60 -24.07
CA GLN A 96 -13.26 6.36 -24.79
C GLN A 96 -13.94 5.07 -24.33
N ASP A 97 -13.16 4.00 -24.17
CA ASP A 97 -13.69 2.71 -23.71
C ASP A 97 -14.01 2.70 -22.21
N LEU A 98 -13.23 3.42 -21.40
CA LEU A 98 -13.50 3.61 -19.98
C LEU A 98 -14.85 4.31 -19.74
N VAL A 99 -15.16 5.35 -20.52
CA VAL A 99 -16.46 6.05 -20.45
C VAL A 99 -17.62 5.07 -20.70
N LYS A 100 -17.50 4.22 -21.72
CA LYS A 100 -18.50 3.18 -22.03
C LYS A 100 -18.64 2.20 -20.87
N ALA A 101 -17.52 1.72 -20.32
CA ALA A 101 -17.52 0.81 -19.19
C ALA A 101 -18.17 1.42 -17.94
N ILE A 102 -17.91 2.70 -17.64
CA ILE A 102 -18.57 3.40 -16.51
C ILE A 102 -20.09 3.37 -16.67
N GLN A 103 -20.60 3.62 -17.86
CA GLN A 103 -22.04 3.63 -18.15
C GLN A 103 -22.64 2.22 -18.13
N GLU A 104 -22.01 1.26 -18.82
CA GLU A 104 -22.48 -0.13 -18.95
C GLU A 104 -22.58 -0.81 -17.58
N TYR A 105 -21.56 -0.65 -16.75
CA TYR A 105 -21.49 -1.24 -15.41
C TYR A 105 -22.14 -0.36 -14.33
N LYS A 106 -22.72 0.79 -14.71
CA LYS A 106 -23.40 1.74 -13.81
C LYS A 106 -22.52 2.12 -12.60
N ILE A 107 -21.28 2.50 -12.88
CA ILE A 107 -20.29 2.87 -11.87
C ILE A 107 -20.59 4.29 -11.38
N ASN A 108 -20.86 4.42 -10.08
CA ASN A 108 -21.21 5.69 -9.45
C ASN A 108 -19.99 6.42 -8.86
N SER A 109 -18.91 5.72 -8.54
CA SER A 109 -17.65 6.34 -8.11
C SER A 109 -16.42 5.60 -8.62
N ILE A 110 -15.42 6.33 -9.10
CA ILE A 110 -14.22 5.78 -9.72
C ILE A 110 -12.96 6.56 -9.35
N SER A 111 -11.89 5.82 -9.05
CA SER A 111 -10.54 6.37 -8.84
C SER A 111 -9.60 6.03 -9.99
N ILE A 112 -8.91 7.04 -10.51
CA ILE A 112 -8.12 6.93 -11.74
C ILE A 112 -6.69 7.43 -11.49
N PRO A 113 -5.65 6.62 -11.76
CA PRO A 113 -4.26 7.02 -11.59
C PRO A 113 -3.78 7.91 -12.77
N PRO A 114 -2.58 8.50 -12.70
CA PRO A 114 -2.05 9.29 -13.81
C PRO A 114 -1.68 8.39 -14.99
N LEU A 115 -2.60 8.25 -15.95
CA LEU A 115 -2.56 7.24 -17.02
C LEU A 115 -1.32 7.38 -17.91
N GLY A 116 -0.54 6.30 -18.02
CA GLY A 116 0.67 6.28 -18.86
C GLY A 116 1.79 7.24 -18.42
N CYS A 117 1.67 7.88 -17.25
CA CYS A 117 2.73 8.68 -16.64
C CYS A 117 3.74 7.78 -15.91
N GLY A 118 4.82 8.38 -15.37
CA GLY A 118 5.86 7.66 -14.63
C GLY A 118 6.55 6.59 -15.49
N ASN A 119 6.24 5.31 -15.24
CA ASN A 119 6.77 4.19 -16.04
C ASN A 119 6.43 4.29 -17.54
N GLY A 120 5.32 4.94 -17.90
CA GLY A 120 4.92 5.16 -19.29
C GLY A 120 5.56 6.40 -19.95
N LYS A 121 6.25 7.25 -19.17
CA LYS A 121 6.98 8.44 -19.62
C LYS A 121 6.13 9.51 -20.34
N LEU A 122 4.80 9.43 -20.28
CA LEU A 122 3.97 10.53 -20.77
C LEU A 122 4.04 11.73 -19.80
N PRO A 123 4.13 12.96 -20.32
CA PRO A 123 4.10 14.16 -19.50
C PRO A 123 2.69 14.41 -18.96
N TRP A 124 2.56 14.58 -17.63
CA TRP A 124 1.27 14.78 -16.97
C TRP A 124 0.48 15.95 -17.53
N GLN A 125 1.17 17.04 -17.88
CA GLN A 125 0.61 18.25 -18.50
C GLN A 125 -0.12 17.96 -19.83
N ARG A 126 0.17 16.84 -20.50
CA ARG A 126 -0.54 16.40 -21.72
C ARG A 126 -1.64 15.38 -21.42
N VAL A 127 -1.48 14.57 -20.38
CA VAL A 127 -2.44 13.52 -20.01
C VAL A 127 -3.61 14.09 -19.23
N LYS A 128 -3.37 15.00 -18.28
CA LYS A 128 -4.40 15.66 -17.47
C LYS A 128 -5.52 16.29 -18.29
N PRO A 129 -5.25 17.21 -19.25
CA PRO A 129 -6.33 17.80 -20.06
C PRO A 129 -7.06 16.78 -20.92
N LEU A 130 -6.38 15.71 -21.35
CA LEU A 130 -7.02 14.62 -22.08
C LEU A 130 -8.00 13.85 -21.18
N MET A 131 -7.61 13.55 -19.94
CA MET A 131 -8.48 12.92 -18.95
C MET A 131 -9.69 13.80 -18.63
N GLU A 132 -9.49 15.09 -18.38
CA GLU A 132 -10.57 16.07 -18.13
C GLU A 132 -11.59 16.06 -19.27
N CYS A 133 -11.13 16.12 -20.52
CA CYS A 133 -12.00 16.13 -21.71
C CYS A 133 -12.99 14.96 -21.77
N TYR A 134 -12.60 13.76 -21.32
CA TYR A 134 -13.47 12.57 -21.34
C TYR A 134 -14.26 12.38 -20.04
N LEU A 135 -13.72 12.82 -18.90
CA LEU A 135 -14.26 12.48 -17.58
C LEU A 135 -15.13 13.59 -16.97
N GLU A 136 -14.85 14.86 -17.25
CA GLU A 136 -15.69 15.97 -16.76
C GLU A 136 -17.16 15.83 -17.18
N PRO A 137 -17.52 15.41 -18.42
CA PRO A 137 -18.92 15.22 -18.81
C PRO A 137 -19.67 14.20 -17.96
N LEU A 138 -18.97 13.19 -17.41
CA LEU A 138 -19.56 12.19 -16.53
C LEU A 138 -19.70 12.67 -15.07
N SER A 139 -19.06 13.79 -14.73
CA SER A 139 -18.94 14.25 -13.35
C SER A 139 -20.24 14.81 -12.77
N MET A 140 -21.34 14.86 -13.52
CA MET A 140 -22.65 15.17 -12.93
C MET A 140 -23.20 13.97 -12.16
N ASP A 141 -23.03 12.76 -12.68
CA ASP A 141 -23.63 11.54 -12.13
C ASP A 141 -22.60 10.63 -11.43
N VAL A 142 -21.31 10.79 -11.75
CA VAL A 142 -20.23 9.94 -11.26
C VAL A 142 -19.26 10.75 -10.39
N GLU A 143 -18.91 10.21 -9.22
CA GLU A 143 -17.80 10.72 -8.43
C GLU A 143 -16.47 10.24 -9.02
N ILE A 144 -15.65 11.17 -9.50
CA ILE A 144 -14.40 10.87 -10.19
C ILE A 144 -13.25 11.45 -9.38
N LEU A 145 -12.34 10.59 -8.92
CA LEU A 145 -11.15 10.97 -8.18
C LEU A 145 -9.91 10.66 -9.00
N ILE A 146 -9.23 11.71 -9.48
CA ILE A 146 -7.99 11.59 -10.24
C ILE A 146 -6.79 11.75 -9.30
N PHE A 147 -5.92 10.74 -9.28
CA PHE A 147 -4.66 10.79 -8.56
C PHE A 147 -3.60 11.47 -9.42
N GLU A 148 -2.96 12.51 -8.89
CA GLU A 148 -1.88 13.21 -9.57
C GLU A 148 -0.54 12.45 -9.43
N PRO A 149 0.36 12.55 -10.43
CA PRO A 149 1.71 12.01 -10.31
C PRO A 149 2.46 12.72 -9.20
N GLY A 150 3.35 11.99 -8.53
CA GLY A 150 4.05 12.48 -7.33
C GLY A 150 3.80 11.61 -6.10
N PHE A 151 2.85 10.68 -6.17
CA PHE A 151 2.85 9.54 -5.25
C PHE A 151 3.98 8.57 -5.62
N ASN A 152 5.14 8.77 -4.99
CA ASN A 152 6.24 7.83 -5.02
C ASN A 152 5.90 6.67 -4.07
N ASP A 153 5.33 5.60 -4.62
CA ASP A 153 5.39 4.26 -4.00
C ASP A 153 6.82 3.67 -4.17
N GLN A 154 7.86 4.51 -4.14
CA GLN A 154 9.26 4.13 -4.36
C GLN A 154 9.84 3.28 -3.23
N GLN A 155 9.03 2.96 -2.23
CA GLN A 155 9.22 1.75 -1.46
C GLN A 155 8.12 0.79 -1.82
N SER A 156 8.36 -0.02 -2.85
CA SER A 156 7.71 -1.32 -2.98
C SER A 156 7.98 -2.08 -1.69
N VAL A 157 7.13 -1.89 -0.68
CA VAL A 157 7.25 -2.67 0.53
C VAL A 157 6.82 -4.07 0.15
N ASP A 158 7.79 -4.97 0.10
CA ASP A 158 7.55 -6.36 -0.25
C ASP A 158 6.60 -6.98 0.80
N TYR A 159 5.30 -7.00 0.48
CA TYR A 159 4.27 -7.58 1.34
C TYR A 159 4.39 -9.11 1.45
N ASN A 160 5.21 -9.74 0.60
CA ASN A 160 5.56 -11.16 0.65
C ASN A 160 6.88 -11.41 1.41
N LYS A 161 7.55 -10.37 1.91
CA LYS A 161 8.76 -10.51 2.72
C LYS A 161 8.45 -11.35 3.95
N LYS A 162 9.08 -12.52 4.05
CA LYS A 162 9.05 -13.35 5.27
C LYS A 162 9.86 -12.64 6.36
N VAL A 163 9.18 -11.78 7.12
CA VAL A 163 9.76 -11.08 8.27
C VAL A 163 9.73 -12.00 9.49
N HIS A 164 10.90 -12.41 9.96
CA HIS A 164 11.04 -13.15 11.21
C HIS A 164 10.81 -12.23 12.43
N LEU A 165 9.83 -12.61 13.25
CA LEU A 165 9.47 -11.92 14.48
C LEU A 165 10.21 -12.56 15.66
N THR A 166 11.25 -11.90 16.17
CA THR A 166 11.87 -12.31 17.43
C THR A 166 11.00 -11.87 18.60
N PRO A 167 11.12 -12.50 19.79
CA PRO A 167 10.42 -12.07 21.01
C PRO A 167 10.50 -10.56 21.28
N ALA A 168 11.69 -9.98 21.24
CA ALA A 168 11.90 -8.56 21.47
C ALA A 168 11.20 -7.67 20.41
N ARG A 169 11.15 -8.10 19.14
CA ARG A 169 10.42 -7.39 18.08
C ARG A 169 8.91 -7.47 18.28
N ALA A 170 8.42 -8.63 18.72
CA ALA A 170 7.01 -8.84 19.03
C ALA A 170 6.54 -7.92 20.17
N MET A 171 7.33 -7.85 21.25
CA MET A 171 7.07 -7.00 22.38
C MET A 171 7.12 -5.51 22.02
N LEU A 172 8.07 -5.09 21.18
CA LEU A 172 8.12 -3.71 20.70
C LEU A 172 6.84 -3.34 19.90
N LEU A 173 6.41 -4.21 19.00
CA LEU A 173 5.17 -4.01 18.22
C LEU A 173 3.93 -4.00 19.12
N TYR A 174 3.89 -4.87 20.13
CA TYR A 174 2.83 -4.91 21.12
C TYR A 174 2.77 -3.60 21.91
N LEU A 175 3.91 -3.12 22.43
CA LEU A 175 3.97 -1.84 23.14
C LEU A 175 3.52 -0.66 22.27
N MET A 176 3.94 -0.62 20.99
CA MET A 176 3.49 0.40 20.05
C MET A 176 1.97 0.33 19.84
N ASN A 177 1.39 -0.88 19.77
CA ASN A 177 -0.05 -1.07 19.63
C ASN A 177 -0.82 -0.62 20.88
N GLU A 178 -0.38 -1.03 22.07
CA GLU A 178 -1.01 -0.61 23.34
C GLU A 178 -0.95 0.91 23.49
N TYR A 179 0.19 1.52 23.17
CA TYR A 179 0.34 2.97 23.24
C TYR A 179 -0.59 3.70 22.25
N GLN A 180 -0.89 3.08 21.10
CA GLN A 180 -1.86 3.61 20.13
C GLN A 180 -3.32 3.43 20.59
N ILE A 181 -3.64 2.34 21.29
CA ILE A 181 -4.97 2.10 21.88
C ILE A 181 -5.32 3.17 22.91
N LEU A 182 -4.31 3.65 23.66
CA LEU A 182 -4.45 4.76 24.60
C LEU A 182 -4.70 6.13 23.93
N GLY A 183 -4.81 6.18 22.60
CA GLY A 183 -5.12 7.40 21.84
C GLY A 183 -3.91 8.21 21.40
N TYR A 184 -2.68 7.75 21.68
CA TYR A 184 -1.48 8.46 21.26
C TYR A 184 -1.05 8.09 19.84
N SER A 185 -0.50 9.06 19.10
CA SER A 185 0.13 8.80 17.81
C SER A 185 1.47 8.09 18.00
N ILE A 186 1.70 7.00 17.27
CA ILE A 186 3.02 6.38 17.22
C ILE A 186 3.85 7.09 16.15
N ASN A 187 4.92 7.75 16.56
CA ASN A 187 5.92 8.31 15.67
C ASN A 187 7.31 7.73 15.99
N LEU A 188 8.31 8.10 15.20
CA LEU A 188 9.69 7.62 15.37
C LEU A 188 10.23 7.94 16.77
N LEU A 189 9.89 9.11 17.33
CA LEU A 189 10.30 9.47 18.69
C LEU A 189 9.72 8.52 19.73
N VAL A 190 8.41 8.26 19.66
CA VAL A 190 7.73 7.31 20.56
C VAL A 190 8.34 5.91 20.43
N ALA A 191 8.60 5.45 19.20
CA ALA A 191 9.25 4.18 18.96
C ALA A 191 10.65 4.11 19.61
N GLN A 192 11.44 5.18 19.55
CA GLN A 192 12.74 5.28 20.24
C GLN A 192 12.58 5.12 21.77
N LYS A 193 11.55 5.71 22.38
CA LYS A 193 11.32 5.60 23.83
C LYS A 193 10.84 4.23 24.23
N LEU A 194 9.88 3.65 23.51
CA LEU A 194 9.38 2.31 23.79
C LEU A 194 10.48 1.27 23.64
N ALA A 195 11.29 1.36 22.58
CA ALA A 195 12.44 0.47 22.40
C ALA A 195 13.50 0.67 23.49
N TYR A 196 13.72 1.90 23.95
CA TYR A 196 14.67 2.19 25.02
C TYR A 196 14.22 1.55 26.33
N PHE A 197 12.98 1.78 26.75
CA PHE A 197 12.44 1.20 27.97
C PHE A 197 12.42 -0.33 27.89
N LEU A 198 11.95 -0.91 26.79
CA LEU A 198 11.93 -2.35 26.60
C LEU A 198 13.32 -2.98 26.77
N GLN A 199 14.37 -2.35 26.24
CA GLN A 199 15.74 -2.82 26.42
C GLN A 199 16.25 -2.62 27.86
N ARG A 200 15.90 -1.50 28.52
CA ARG A 200 16.24 -1.26 29.93
C ARG A 200 15.56 -2.25 30.88
N PHE A 201 14.39 -2.78 30.51
CA PHE A 201 13.72 -3.87 31.22
C PHE A 201 14.31 -5.26 30.94
N GLY A 202 15.37 -5.35 30.12
CA GLY A 202 16.14 -6.58 29.93
C GLY A 202 15.90 -7.31 28.60
N GLU A 203 15.09 -6.76 27.69
CA GLU A 203 14.91 -7.39 26.37
C GLU A 203 16.09 -7.12 25.43
N PRO A 204 16.59 -8.15 24.72
CA PRO A 204 17.79 -8.03 23.89
C PRO A 204 17.48 -7.44 22.51
N LEU A 205 17.07 -6.16 22.47
CA LEU A 205 16.93 -5.41 21.22
C LEU A 205 18.28 -5.09 20.55
N ASN A 206 19.38 -5.19 21.29
CA ASN A 206 20.76 -4.94 20.84
C ASN A 206 20.94 -3.54 20.20
N LEU A 207 20.22 -2.55 20.73
CA LEU A 207 20.29 -1.16 20.31
C LEU A 207 21.35 -0.43 21.12
N GLN A 208 22.20 0.31 20.42
CA GLN A 208 23.16 1.22 21.04
C GLN A 208 22.51 2.59 21.13
N TYR A 209 22.42 3.12 22.35
CA TYR A 209 21.80 4.40 22.62
C TYR A 209 22.85 5.47 22.89
N GLU A 210 22.60 6.64 22.34
CA GLU A 210 23.30 7.88 22.65
C GLU A 210 22.32 8.96 23.13
N LYS A 211 22.87 10.03 23.69
CA LYS A 211 22.09 11.19 24.09
C LYS A 211 21.64 11.96 22.84
N GLY A 212 20.39 11.80 22.45
CA GLY A 212 19.74 12.59 21.41
C GLY A 212 19.05 13.84 21.96
N TYR A 213 18.64 14.74 21.05
CA TYR A 213 17.97 16.01 21.39
C TYR A 213 16.68 15.82 22.22
N TYR A 214 15.89 14.79 21.89
CA TYR A 214 14.67 14.44 22.61
C TYR A 214 14.86 13.27 23.59
N GLY A 215 16.08 13.04 24.07
CA GLY A 215 16.47 11.95 24.96
C GLY A 215 17.14 10.77 24.22
N PRO A 216 17.14 9.55 24.80
CA PRO A 216 17.85 8.40 24.22
C PRO A 216 17.45 8.15 22.76
N TYR A 217 18.45 7.95 21.91
CA TYR A 217 18.30 7.72 20.48
C TYR A 217 19.19 6.57 20.03
N ALA A 218 18.64 5.65 19.23
CA ALA A 218 19.39 4.57 18.60
C ALA A 218 19.25 4.65 17.07
N HIS A 219 20.35 4.92 16.36
CA HIS A 219 20.39 4.94 14.89
C HIS A 219 19.89 3.63 14.28
N ARG A 220 20.25 2.50 14.91
CA ARG A 220 19.90 1.16 14.44
C ARG A 220 18.40 0.83 14.53
N LEU A 221 17.63 1.56 15.36
CA LEU A 221 16.21 1.32 15.47
C LEU A 221 15.49 1.61 14.14
N PHE A 222 15.93 2.62 13.39
CA PHE A 222 15.36 2.92 12.08
C PHE A 222 15.46 1.73 11.11
N HIS A 223 16.61 1.07 11.08
CA HIS A 223 16.80 -0.14 10.26
C HIS A 223 15.89 -1.29 10.72
N LEU A 224 15.65 -1.42 12.02
CA LEU A 224 14.71 -2.41 12.55
C LEU A 224 13.26 -2.10 12.11
N LEU A 225 12.83 -0.84 12.23
CA LEU A 225 11.50 -0.43 11.79
C LEU A 225 11.35 -0.65 10.28
N LYS A 226 12.34 -0.22 9.49
CA LYS A 226 12.40 -0.49 8.04
C LYS A 226 12.31 -1.98 7.72
N TYR A 227 12.95 -2.84 8.51
CA TYR A 227 12.86 -4.29 8.33
C TYR A 227 11.43 -4.83 8.56
N LEU A 228 10.69 -4.26 9.52
CA LEU A 228 9.30 -4.61 9.87
C LEU A 228 8.24 -3.93 8.97
N ASN A 229 8.64 -2.91 8.20
CA ASN A 229 7.77 -2.14 7.31
C ASN A 229 7.05 -3.05 6.30
N GLY A 230 5.76 -2.80 6.06
CA GLY A 230 4.84 -3.54 5.18
C GLY A 230 4.41 -4.93 5.68
N SER A 231 5.16 -5.53 6.59
CA SER A 231 4.72 -6.75 7.27
C SER A 231 3.92 -6.45 8.54
N PHE A 232 4.45 -5.61 9.43
CA PHE A 232 3.84 -5.37 10.75
C PHE A 232 3.58 -3.89 11.05
N ILE A 233 4.36 -2.99 10.48
CA ILE A 233 4.16 -1.53 10.57
C ILE A 233 4.13 -0.92 9.17
N ARG A 234 3.62 0.29 9.05
CA ARG A 234 3.68 1.11 7.83
C ARG A 234 4.22 2.48 8.19
N PHE A 235 5.33 2.90 7.59
CA PHE A 235 5.81 4.28 7.71
C PHE A 235 6.54 4.71 6.45
N LYS A 236 6.59 6.03 6.21
CA LYS A 236 7.29 6.63 5.06
C LYS A 236 8.80 6.69 5.38
N GLU A 237 9.63 5.82 4.80
CA GLU A 237 11.07 5.79 5.14
C GLU A 237 11.82 7.06 4.68
N GLU A 238 11.23 7.85 3.78
CA GLU A 238 11.80 9.11 3.27
C GLU A 238 11.85 10.22 4.33
N ASN A 239 11.08 10.07 5.42
CA ASN A 239 11.08 10.98 6.54
C ASN A 239 11.72 10.30 7.76
N ASN A 240 13.02 10.53 8.02
CA ASN A 240 13.67 10.10 9.26
C ASN A 240 13.61 11.19 10.34
N ASN A 241 12.43 11.80 10.51
CA ASN A 241 12.21 12.87 11.47
C ASN A 241 11.50 12.34 12.72
N PRO A 242 11.69 12.97 13.90
CA PRO A 242 11.04 12.54 15.15
C PRO A 242 9.51 12.40 15.04
N GLY A 243 8.88 13.24 14.22
CA GLY A 243 7.42 13.24 13.98
C GLY A 243 6.92 12.26 12.93
N THR A 244 7.79 11.46 12.29
CA THR A 244 7.34 10.50 11.26
C THR A 244 6.41 9.47 11.87
N ILE A 245 5.17 9.43 11.38
CA ILE A 245 4.10 8.57 11.89
C ILE A 245 4.35 7.12 11.44
N ASN A 246 4.25 6.21 12.40
CA ASN A 246 4.22 4.76 12.21
C ASN A 246 2.77 4.29 12.35
N GLU A 247 2.17 3.85 11.27
CA GLU A 247 0.84 3.23 11.29
C GLU A 247 0.97 1.73 11.57
N LEU A 248 0.27 1.26 12.60
CA LEU A 248 0.00 -0.16 12.77
C LEU A 248 -1.32 -0.50 12.07
N PRO A 249 -1.36 -1.50 11.18
CA PRO A 249 -2.60 -1.90 10.51
C PRO A 249 -3.64 -2.36 11.54
N ARG A 250 -4.80 -1.68 11.59
CA ARG A 250 -5.93 -2.05 12.46
C ARG A 250 -6.74 -3.18 11.80
N GLY A 251 -6.93 -4.31 12.51
CA GLY A 251 -7.85 -5.40 12.15
C GLY A 251 -7.23 -6.72 11.60
N LYS A 252 -7.47 -7.85 12.31
CA LYS A 252 -7.19 -9.29 11.97
C LYS A 252 -5.74 -9.68 11.53
N PRO A 253 -5.48 -10.95 11.13
CA PRO A 253 -4.76 -12.03 11.87
C PRO A 253 -3.31 -11.75 12.34
N ARG A 254 -2.68 -10.65 11.93
CA ARG A 254 -1.29 -10.32 12.30
C ARG A 254 -1.17 -9.84 13.75
N SER A 255 -2.18 -9.14 14.27
CA SER A 255 -2.31 -8.81 15.70
C SER A 255 -2.40 -10.08 16.56
N ILE A 256 -3.15 -11.09 16.12
CA ILE A 256 -3.25 -12.40 16.78
C ILE A 256 -1.89 -13.09 16.83
N ARG A 257 -1.08 -12.98 15.77
CA ARG A 257 0.28 -13.55 15.75
C ARG A 257 1.23 -12.83 16.70
N ILE A 258 1.14 -11.50 16.80
CA ILE A 258 1.92 -10.72 17.79
C ILE A 258 1.51 -11.12 19.21
N ILE A 259 0.21 -11.12 19.50
CA ILE A 259 -0.34 -11.50 20.81
C ILE A 259 0.01 -12.94 21.16
N SER A 260 -0.09 -13.89 20.21
CA SER A 260 0.26 -15.29 20.41
C SER A 260 1.74 -15.49 20.75
N VAL A 261 2.66 -14.82 20.04
CA VAL A 261 4.09 -14.85 20.35
C VAL A 261 4.36 -14.25 21.74
N VAL A 262 3.72 -13.11 22.05
CA VAL A 262 3.85 -12.43 23.35
C VAL A 262 3.32 -13.32 24.49
N LEU A 263 2.15 -13.94 24.34
CA LEU A 263 1.58 -14.87 25.32
C LEU A 263 2.44 -16.13 25.51
N GLN A 264 3.00 -16.69 24.44
CA GLN A 264 3.96 -17.80 24.53
C GLN A 264 5.22 -17.41 25.32
N ILE A 265 5.69 -16.18 25.18
CA ILE A 265 6.87 -15.72 25.94
C ILE A 265 6.52 -15.55 27.42
N PHE A 266 5.37 -14.95 27.73
CA PHE A 266 4.93 -14.79 29.10
C PHE A 266 4.64 -16.14 29.77
N SER A 267 4.01 -17.09 29.09
CA SER A 267 3.80 -18.43 29.64
C SER A 267 5.12 -19.19 29.89
N HIS A 268 6.10 -19.06 28.99
CA HIS A 268 7.40 -19.71 29.15
C HIS A 268 8.26 -19.06 30.25
N ARG A 269 8.17 -17.73 30.42
CA ARG A 269 8.88 -17.00 31.49
C ARG A 269 8.23 -17.17 32.86
N SER A 270 6.90 -17.29 32.94
CA SER A 270 6.22 -17.68 34.18
C SER A 270 6.62 -19.08 34.63
N PHE A 271 6.82 -20.01 33.67
CA PHE A 271 7.30 -21.36 33.94
C PHE A 271 8.76 -21.39 34.46
N LEU A 272 9.65 -20.58 33.88
CA LEU A 272 11.05 -20.44 34.33
C LEU A 272 11.20 -19.62 35.63
N GLY A 273 10.28 -18.69 35.89
CA GLY A 273 10.22 -17.93 37.15
C GLY A 273 9.78 -18.79 38.34
N LEU A 274 8.86 -19.75 38.12
CA LEU A 274 8.45 -20.72 39.13
C LEU A 274 9.54 -21.73 39.47
N GLN A 275 10.40 -22.11 38.52
CA GLN A 275 11.55 -23.00 38.77
C GLN A 275 12.74 -22.33 39.49
N ARG A 276 12.74 -21.00 39.67
CA ARG A 276 13.77 -20.28 40.43
C ARG A 276 13.36 -19.97 41.88
N ILE A 277 12.17 -20.41 42.30
CA ILE A 277 11.65 -20.23 43.67
C ILE A 277 11.45 -21.60 44.37
N SER A 278 11.87 -22.70 43.74
CA SER A 278 11.94 -24.04 44.36
C SER A 278 13.37 -24.40 44.73
#